data_AF-R7LIM2-F1
#
_entry.id   AF-R7LIM2-F1
#
_cell.length_a   1.000
_cell.length_b   1.000
_cell.length_c   1.000
_cell.angle_alpha   90.00
_cell.angle_beta   90.00
_cell.angle_gamma   90.00
#
_symmetry.space_group_name_H-M   'P 1'
#
loop_
_entity.id
_entity.type
_entity.pdbx_description
1 polymer ?
#
loop_
_entity_poly.entity_id
_entity_poly.type
_entity_poly.pdbx_seq_one_letter_code
_entity_poly.pdbx_strand_id
1 'polypeptide(L)'
;MTLKFVELTDLSVDAIRNIEQNKYTPTASTINSICSAFKITPFELLLPDASVDENLILEINSKLKLCTNDDLRRISKMIDVIRK
;
A
#
# COMPACT_ATOMS: atom_id res chain seq x y z
N MET A 1 -13.51 10.35 5.78
CA MET A 1 -12.04 10.25 5.77
C MET A 1 -11.39 11.56 6.23
N THR A 2 -11.92 12.72 5.82
CA THR A 2 -11.31 14.05 5.99
C THR A 2 -11.21 14.57 7.44
N LEU A 3 -12.23 14.38 8.30
CA LEU A 3 -12.22 14.95 9.68
C LEU A 3 -11.12 14.37 10.58
N LYS A 4 -10.95 13.04 10.60
CA LYS A 4 -9.89 12.39 11.39
C LYS A 4 -8.49 12.75 10.90
N PHE A 5 -8.33 13.03 9.61
CA PHE A 5 -7.04 13.44 9.04
C PHE A 5 -6.68 14.87 9.47
N VAL A 6 -7.66 15.77 9.52
CA VAL A 6 -7.51 17.14 10.04
C VAL A 6 -7.06 17.12 11.50
N GLU A 7 -7.74 16.34 12.34
CA GLU A 7 -7.46 16.23 13.79
C GLU A 7 -6.04 15.73 14.08
N LEU A 8 -5.47 14.92 13.18
CA LEU A 8 -4.16 14.29 13.39
C LEU A 8 -3.00 15.09 12.80
N THR A 9 -3.23 15.90 11.75
CA THR A 9 -2.14 16.50 10.96
C THR A 9 -2.01 18.02 11.07
N ASP A 10 -2.88 18.68 11.84
CA ASP A 10 -3.00 20.16 11.93
C ASP A 10 -3.17 20.87 10.56
N LEU A 11 -3.52 20.12 9.52
CA LEU A 11 -3.80 20.66 8.19
C LEU A 11 -5.24 21.15 8.12
N SER A 12 -5.45 22.29 7.47
CA SER A 12 -6.80 22.78 7.20
C SER A 12 -7.56 21.82 6.28
N VAL A 13 -8.88 21.79 6.43
CA VAL A 13 -9.78 21.00 5.58
C VAL A 13 -9.54 21.32 4.10
N ASP A 14 -9.31 22.60 3.78
CA ASP A 14 -9.02 23.06 2.42
C ASP A 14 -7.67 22.57 1.90
N ALA A 15 -6.64 22.55 2.75
CA ALA A 15 -5.33 22.01 2.37
C ALA A 15 -5.44 20.52 2.03
N ILE A 16 -6.12 19.73 2.85
CA ILE A 16 -6.34 18.30 2.60
C ILE A 16 -7.15 18.09 1.34
N ARG A 17 -8.24 18.85 1.15
CA ARG A 17 -9.05 18.77 -0.07
C ARG A 17 -8.24 19.09 -1.32
N ASN A 18 -7.34 20.05 -1.25
CA ASN A 18 -6.47 20.40 -2.38
C ASN A 18 -5.40 19.34 -2.65
N ILE A 19 -4.91 18.64 -1.62
CA ILE A 19 -4.03 17.47 -1.77
C ILE A 19 -4.80 16.34 -2.46
N GLU A 20 -5.99 15.98 -1.97
CA GLU A 20 -6.82 14.91 -2.52
C GLU A 20 -7.22 15.15 -3.98
N GLN A 21 -7.37 16.41 -4.39
CA GLN A 21 -7.71 16.80 -5.76
C GLN A 21 -6.49 17.03 -6.66
N ASN A 22 -5.27 16.70 -6.21
CA ASN A 22 -4.01 16.97 -6.92
C ASN A 22 -3.82 18.46 -7.32
N LYS A 23 -4.44 19.39 -6.57
CA LYS A 23 -4.32 20.85 -6.79
C LYS A 23 -3.20 21.48 -5.99
N TYR A 24 -2.65 20.76 -5.02
CA TYR A 24 -1.57 21.20 -4.16
C TYR A 24 -0.57 20.07 -3.96
N THR A 25 0.71 20.35 -4.25
CA THR A 25 1.81 19.45 -3.92
C THR A 25 2.30 19.75 -2.50
N PRO A 26 2.21 18.81 -1.56
CA PRO A 26 2.69 19.00 -0.19
C PRO A 26 4.17 19.37 -0.15
N THR A 27 4.54 20.27 0.76
CA THR A 27 5.96 20.51 1.05
C THR A 27 6.59 19.34 1.82
N ALA A 28 7.92 19.25 1.85
CA ALA A 28 8.61 18.26 2.67
C ALA A 28 8.23 18.37 4.16
N SER A 29 8.01 19.59 4.66
CA SER A 29 7.54 19.82 6.04
C SER A 29 6.14 19.24 6.24
N THR A 30 5.23 19.43 5.29
CA THR A 30 3.87 18.88 5.32
C THR A 30 3.88 17.35 5.32
N ILE A 31 4.74 16.75 4.48
CA ILE A 31 4.94 15.30 4.44
C ILE A 31 5.43 14.79 5.80
N ASN A 32 6.44 15.43 6.39
CA ASN A 32 6.96 15.04 7.71
C ASN A 32 5.90 15.14 8.82
N SER A 33 5.04 16.16 8.79
CA SER A 33 3.92 16.29 9.74
C SER A 33 2.92 15.14 9.60
N ILE A 34 2.54 14.78 8.37
CA ILE A 34 1.66 13.65 8.08
C ILE A 34 2.32 12.34 8.58
N CYS A 35 3.58 12.10 8.22
CA CYS A 35 4.33 10.93 8.67
C CYS A 35 4.37 10.80 10.19
N SER A 36 4.63 11.90 10.90
CA SER A 36 4.69 11.94 12.37
C SER A 36 3.32 11.63 13.00
N ALA A 37 2.25 12.20 12.46
CA ALA A 37 0.89 12.00 12.93
C ALA A 37 0.42 10.55 12.81
N PHE A 38 0.72 9.92 11.66
CA PHE A 38 0.31 8.55 11.35
C PHE A 38 1.33 7.48 11.77
N LYS A 39 2.48 7.89 12.32
CA LYS A 39 3.60 7.01 12.70
C LYS A 39 4.08 6.15 11.53
N ILE A 40 4.10 6.73 10.34
CA ILE A 40 4.60 6.13 9.09
C ILE A 40 5.84 6.89 8.61
N THR A 41 6.62 6.29 7.74
CA THR A 41 7.77 6.92 7.09
C THR A 41 7.35 7.63 5.80
N PRO A 42 8.15 8.61 5.31
CA PRO A 42 7.92 9.21 3.99
C PRO A 42 7.95 8.17 2.86
N PHE A 43 8.71 7.09 3.02
CA PHE A 43 8.75 5.98 2.08
C PHE A 43 7.40 5.27 1.99
N GLU A 44 6.80 4.92 3.13
CA GLU A 44 5.46 4.31 3.21
C GLU A 44 4.35 5.26 2.74
N LEU A 45 4.51 6.57 2.90
CA LEU A 45 3.51 7.55 2.44
C LEU A 45 3.57 7.80 0.93
N LEU A 46 4.77 7.88 0.36
CA LEU A 46 4.99 8.36 -1.02
C LEU A 46 5.07 7.24 -2.04
N LEU A 47 5.46 6.05 -1.60
CA LEU A 47 5.43 4.92 -2.50
C LEU A 47 4.01 4.37 -2.55
N PRO A 48 3.49 4.08 -3.75
CA PRO A 48 2.32 3.23 -3.82
C PRO A 48 2.67 1.96 -3.06
N ASP A 49 1.75 1.49 -2.21
CA ASP A 49 1.79 0.09 -1.78
C ASP A 49 2.08 -0.71 -3.06
N ALA A 50 3.04 -1.63 -2.99
CA ALA A 50 3.13 -2.66 -4.01
C ALA A 50 1.82 -3.45 -3.88
N SER A 51 0.75 -2.93 -4.46
CA SER A 51 -0.59 -3.43 -4.32
C SER A 51 -0.55 -4.74 -5.06
N VAL A 52 -0.32 -5.81 -4.32
CA VAL A 52 -0.39 -7.14 -4.88
C VAL A 52 -1.81 -7.26 -5.40
N ASP A 53 -1.95 -7.51 -6.69
CA ASP A 53 -3.26 -7.63 -7.31
C ASP A 53 -3.99 -8.80 -6.65
N GLU A 54 -4.96 -8.47 -5.80
CA GLU A 54 -5.76 -9.46 -5.08
C GLU A 54 -6.50 -10.39 -6.04
N ASN A 55 -6.88 -9.92 -7.24
CA ASN A 55 -7.49 -10.78 -8.25
C ASN A 55 -6.50 -11.82 -8.78
N LEU A 56 -5.23 -11.42 -8.95
CA LEU A 56 -4.16 -12.34 -9.34
C LEU A 56 -3.90 -13.38 -8.25
N ILE A 57 -3.92 -12.98 -6.96
CA ILE A 57 -3.82 -13.93 -5.83
C ILE A 57 -4.98 -14.94 -5.87
N LEU A 58 -6.21 -14.46 -6.07
CA LEU A 58 -7.40 -15.31 -6.13
C LEU A 58 -7.37 -16.29 -7.32
N GLU A 59 -6.91 -15.82 -8.49
CA GLU A 59 -6.73 -16.66 -9.67
C GLU A 59 -5.69 -17.75 -9.42
N ILE A 60 -4.53 -17.39 -8.86
CA ILE A 60 -3.46 -18.34 -8.51
C ILE A 60 -3.99 -19.37 -7.52
N ASN A 61 -4.65 -18.94 -6.44
CA ASN A 61 -5.24 -19.83 -5.44
C ASN A 61 -6.26 -20.81 -6.04
N SER A 62 -7.06 -20.35 -7.01
CA SER A 62 -8.02 -21.21 -7.71
C SER A 62 -7.33 -22.32 -8.52
N LYS A 63 -6.19 -22.00 -9.16
CA LYS A 63 -5.37 -22.99 -9.86
C LYS A 63 -4.70 -23.96 -8.89
N LEU A 64 -4.15 -23.47 -7.78
CA LEU A 64 -3.48 -24.29 -6.77
C LEU A 64 -4.42 -25.34 -6.14
N LYS A 65 -5.71 -25.02 -5.97
CA LYS A 65 -6.71 -25.97 -5.43
C LYS A 65 -6.95 -27.19 -6.33
N LEU A 66 -6.57 -27.12 -7.61
CA LEU A 66 -6.72 -28.22 -8.57
C LEU A 66 -5.46 -29.09 -8.66
N CYS A 67 -4.38 -28.69 -7.99
CA CYS A 67 -3.09 -29.38 -8.06
C CYS A 67 -3.01 -30.56 -7.08
N THR A 68 -2.19 -31.55 -7.42
CA THR A 68 -1.84 -32.63 -6.48
C THR A 68 -0.83 -32.15 -5.44
N ASN A 69 -0.66 -32.91 -4.35
CA ASN A 69 0.37 -32.63 -3.34
C ASN A 69 1.79 -32.56 -3.92
N ASP A 70 2.10 -33.37 -4.93
CA ASP A 70 3.43 -33.35 -5.58
C ASP A 70 3.62 -32.10 -6.45
N ASP A 71 2.56 -31.64 -7.12
CA ASP A 71 2.60 -30.39 -7.88
C ASP A 71 2.78 -29.18 -6.96
N LEU A 72 2.04 -29.13 -5.83
CA LEU A 72 2.18 -28.07 -4.84
C LEU A 72 3.60 -28.01 -4.26
N ARG A 73 4.24 -29.15 -4.00
CA ARG A 73 5.64 -29.23 -3.56
C ARG A 73 6.62 -28.67 -4.60
N ARG A 74 6.38 -28.92 -5.89
CA ARG A 74 7.20 -28.36 -6.98
C ARG A 74 7.01 -26.85 -7.10
N ILE A 75 5.75 -26.39 -7.05
CA ILE A 75 5.41 -24.96 -7.11
C ILE A 75 6.07 -24.21 -5.93
N SER A 76 6.00 -24.76 -4.72
CA SER A 76 6.68 -24.17 -3.55
C SER A 76 8.18 -23.98 -3.79
N LYS A 77 8.87 -25.01 -4.30
CA LYS A 77 10.29 -24.92 -4.63
C LYS A 77 10.58 -23.87 -5.71
N MET A 78 9.70 -23.71 -6.69
CA MET A 78 9.85 -22.67 -7.73
C MET A 78 9.70 -21.26 -7.14
N ILE A 79 8.73 -21.06 -6.24
CA ILE A 79 8.55 -19.79 -5.53
C ILE A 79 9.81 -19.46 -4.72
N ASP A 80 10.41 -20.44 -4.03
CA ASP A 80 11.64 -20.26 -3.28
C ASP A 80 12.84 -19.84 -4.16
N VAL A 81 12.87 -20.27 -5.43
CA VAL A 81 13.89 -19.84 -6.40
C VAL A 81 13.65 -18.42 -6.88
N ILE A 82 12.39 -18.03 -7.12
CA ILE A 82 12.02 -16.69 -7.62
C ILE A 82 12.22 -15.61 -6.55
N ARG A 83 12.05 -15.96 -5.26
CA ARG A 83 12.17 -15.03 -4.13
C ARG A 83 13.59 -14.85 -3.60
N LYS A 84 14.58 -15.54 -4.18
CA LYS A 84 16.02 -15.33 -3.90
C LYS A 84 16.57 -14.16 -4.70
#